data_AF-A0A9D7SF57-F1
#
_entry.id   AF-A0A9D7SF57-F1
#
_cell.length_a   1.000
_cell.length_b   1.000
_cell.length_c   1.000
_cell.angle_alpha   90.00
_cell.angle_beta   90.00
_cell.angle_gamma   90.00
#
_symmetry.space_group_name_H-M   'P 1'
#
loop_
_entity.id
_entity.type
_entity.pdbx_description
1 polymer ?
#
loop_
_entity_poly.entity_id
_entity_poly.type
_entity_poly.pdbx_seq_one_letter_code
_entity_poly.pdbx_strand_id
1 'polypeptide(L)'
;MTRLGFLLACTLAMSLGAQSLTDRFKEVRGPWEAQLDRGEAATVRKGVEALLGREGLTVNPSDYNDMHALVALRGLAGRACVSEGSWEDAVIHFQKAQSAAEENLTTAEPFLAKTRMEHELKLKECQEAMAKQAPRLREIEDAPGLTQDQMKLRQQLKIFMNEQQAAIAHSERALKDIEGILLRLRQAKETTTKTAADWQAFLVAEKAEMTEVGGVTPFVAGKLEQVKTDDARPRPERLSYARRLLKLEPANKDVLRLVNGLLGKEEDAEPVKPKKKAKKPAPKK
;
A
#
# COMPACT_ATOMS: atom_id res chain seq x y z
N MET A 1 -2.81 -39.37 -18.52
CA MET A 1 -1.43 -38.89 -18.75
C MET A 1 -1.53 -37.47 -19.29
N THR A 2 -1.11 -36.38 -18.66
CA THR A 2 -0.35 -36.09 -17.44
C THR A 2 -0.84 -34.72 -16.98
N ARG A 3 -1.46 -34.65 -15.79
CA ARG A 3 -1.79 -33.41 -15.09
C ARG A 3 -0.54 -32.99 -14.31
N LEU A 4 0.24 -32.04 -14.84
CA LEU A 4 1.46 -31.57 -14.16
C LEU A 4 1.82 -30.12 -14.55
N GLY A 5 0.82 -29.28 -14.79
CA GLY A 5 1.03 -27.89 -15.23
C GLY A 5 0.42 -26.79 -14.33
N PHE A 6 -0.16 -27.13 -13.18
CA PHE A 6 -0.96 -26.16 -12.38
C PHE A 6 -0.53 -25.98 -10.91
N LEU A 7 0.70 -26.38 -10.56
CA LEU A 7 1.22 -26.32 -9.18
C LEU A 7 2.43 -25.40 -9.01
N LEU A 8 2.70 -24.49 -9.96
CA LEU A 8 3.88 -23.62 -9.89
C LEU A 8 3.63 -22.20 -9.35
N ALA A 9 2.40 -21.83 -8.97
CA ALA A 9 2.08 -20.48 -8.50
C ALA A 9 1.84 -20.36 -6.98
N CYS A 10 1.69 -21.48 -6.26
CA CYS A 10 1.50 -21.46 -4.80
C CYS A 10 2.78 -21.74 -4.00
N THR A 11 3.93 -21.93 -4.66
CA THR A 11 5.21 -22.31 -4.03
C THR A 11 6.23 -21.16 -3.93
N LEU A 12 5.90 -19.94 -4.35
CA LEU A 12 6.74 -18.76 -4.05
C LEU A 12 6.65 -18.31 -2.58
N ALA A 13 5.87 -19.00 -1.74
CA ALA A 13 5.78 -18.75 -0.30
C ALA A 13 6.86 -19.47 0.53
N MET A 14 7.94 -19.97 -0.10
CA MET A 14 9.17 -20.32 0.60
C MET A 14 10.31 -19.40 0.16
N SER A 15 10.29 -18.16 0.65
CA SER A 15 11.50 -17.35 0.78
C SER A 15 12.04 -17.59 2.20
N LEU A 16 12.95 -18.55 2.34
CA LEU A 16 13.92 -18.60 3.44
C LEU A 16 14.81 -17.35 3.28
N GLY A 17 14.51 -16.26 4.01
CA GLY A 17 15.29 -15.02 3.90
C GLY A 17 14.75 -13.81 4.67
N ALA A 18 13.46 -13.48 4.59
CA ALA A 18 12.96 -12.25 5.21
C ALA A 18 12.61 -12.46 6.70
N GLN A 19 13.23 -11.64 7.57
CA GLN A 19 13.08 -11.68 9.03
C GLN A 19 11.93 -10.80 9.56
N SER A 20 11.42 -9.87 8.75
CA SER A 20 10.39 -8.88 9.13
C SER A 20 9.24 -8.82 8.12
N LEU A 21 8.08 -8.30 8.54
CA LEU A 21 6.94 -8.08 7.64
C LEU A 21 7.28 -7.05 6.57
N THR A 22 8.12 -6.07 6.90
CA THR A 22 8.63 -5.05 5.99
C THR A 22 9.37 -5.66 4.80
N ASP A 23 10.25 -6.62 5.06
CA ASP A 23 11.05 -7.26 4.01
C ASP A 23 10.18 -8.11 3.10
N ARG A 24 9.24 -8.88 3.68
CA ARG A 24 8.22 -9.60 2.91
C ARG A 24 7.41 -8.66 2.02
N PHE A 25 6.95 -7.54 2.57
CA PHE A 25 6.19 -6.55 1.83
C PHE A 25 6.96 -6.00 0.63
N LYS A 26 8.26 -5.69 0.79
CA LYS A 26 9.12 -5.24 -0.33
C LYS A 26 9.22 -6.29 -1.44
N GLU A 27 9.32 -7.57 -1.11
CA GLU A 27 9.38 -8.67 -2.08
C GLU A 27 8.06 -8.81 -2.88
N VAL A 28 6.91 -8.73 -2.19
CA VAL A 28 5.62 -9.10 -2.78
C VAL A 28 4.84 -7.93 -3.39
N ARG A 29 5.11 -6.67 -2.98
CA ARG A 29 4.33 -5.51 -3.40
C ARG A 29 4.29 -5.33 -4.91
N GLY A 30 5.46 -5.25 -5.55
CA GLY A 30 5.55 -5.00 -7.00
C GLY A 30 4.84 -6.07 -7.84
N PRO A 31 5.11 -7.37 -7.60
CA PRO A 31 4.39 -8.46 -8.28
C PRO A 31 2.86 -8.38 -8.10
N TRP A 32 2.38 -8.10 -6.89
CA TRP A 32 0.95 -8.01 -6.61
C TRP A 32 0.29 -6.77 -7.22
N GLU A 33 0.95 -5.61 -7.24
CA GLU A 33 0.44 -4.42 -7.96
C GLU A 33 0.29 -4.73 -9.46
N ALA A 34 1.29 -5.34 -10.08
CA ALA A 34 1.22 -5.75 -11.48
C ALA A 34 0.14 -6.83 -11.75
N GLN A 35 -0.20 -7.66 -10.78
CA GLN A 35 -1.30 -8.63 -10.89
C GLN A 35 -2.67 -7.95 -10.76
N LEU A 36 -2.80 -6.95 -9.89
CA LEU A 36 -4.03 -6.14 -9.81
C LEU A 36 -4.33 -5.44 -11.12
N ASP A 37 -3.30 -4.83 -11.74
CA ASP A 37 -3.46 -4.13 -13.03
C ASP A 37 -3.88 -5.07 -14.17
N ARG A 38 -3.49 -6.35 -14.09
CA ARG A 38 -3.92 -7.42 -15.00
C ARG A 38 -5.31 -7.97 -14.70
N GLY A 39 -5.95 -7.52 -13.62
CA GLY A 39 -7.26 -7.98 -13.20
C GLY A 39 -7.27 -9.28 -12.39
N GLU A 40 -6.11 -9.75 -11.92
CA GLU A 40 -5.92 -10.98 -11.12
C GLU A 40 -6.18 -10.76 -9.62
N ALA A 41 -7.17 -9.93 -9.29
CA ALA A 41 -7.45 -9.48 -7.94
C ALA A 41 -7.70 -10.61 -6.92
N ALA A 42 -8.36 -11.70 -7.34
CA ALA A 42 -8.59 -12.89 -6.51
C ALA A 42 -7.30 -13.58 -6.05
N THR A 43 -6.28 -13.61 -6.91
CA THR A 43 -4.97 -14.17 -6.56
C THR A 43 -4.28 -13.27 -5.55
N VAL A 44 -4.30 -11.96 -5.80
CA VAL A 44 -3.69 -10.96 -4.91
C VAL A 44 -4.36 -10.97 -3.54
N ARG A 45 -5.70 -10.90 -3.48
CA ARG A 45 -6.45 -10.94 -2.22
C ARG A 45 -6.08 -12.16 -1.38
N LYS A 46 -6.11 -13.35 -1.97
CA LYS A 46 -5.73 -14.60 -1.27
C LYS A 46 -4.30 -14.56 -0.75
N GLY A 47 -3.36 -14.08 -1.56
CA GLY A 47 -1.95 -13.97 -1.16
C GLY A 47 -1.76 -12.99 0.00
N VAL A 48 -2.38 -11.82 -0.09
CA VAL A 48 -2.31 -10.79 0.95
C VAL A 48 -2.98 -11.26 2.24
N GLU A 49 -4.18 -11.83 2.18
CA GLU A 49 -4.90 -12.34 3.35
C GLU A 49 -4.16 -13.50 4.02
N ALA A 50 -3.53 -14.38 3.24
CA ALA A 50 -2.67 -15.43 3.78
C ALA A 50 -1.45 -14.86 4.51
N LEU A 51 -0.79 -13.85 3.93
CA LEU A 51 0.34 -13.19 4.58
C LEU A 51 -0.08 -12.47 5.88
N LEU A 52 -1.18 -11.71 5.83
CA LEU A 52 -1.76 -11.04 6.99
C LEU A 52 -2.18 -12.02 8.09
N GLY A 53 -2.72 -13.19 7.72
CA GLY A 53 -3.12 -14.23 8.68
C GLY A 53 -1.93 -14.90 9.37
N ARG A 54 -0.79 -15.04 8.69
CA ARG A 54 0.42 -15.64 9.27
C ARG A 54 1.24 -14.65 10.11
N GLU A 55 1.42 -13.43 9.61
CA GLU A 55 2.44 -12.51 10.12
C GLU A 55 1.83 -11.19 10.62
N GLY A 56 0.64 -10.82 10.16
CA GLY A 56 0.00 -9.55 10.51
C GLY A 56 -0.49 -9.46 11.96
N LEU A 57 -0.66 -10.60 12.63
CA LEU A 57 -1.05 -10.67 14.06
C LEU A 57 0.16 -10.61 15.01
N THR A 58 1.36 -10.85 14.49
CA THR A 58 2.60 -10.92 15.29
C THR A 58 3.47 -9.67 15.13
N VAL A 59 2.97 -8.66 14.42
CA VAL A 59 3.66 -7.37 14.25
C VAL A 59 3.82 -6.71 15.61
N ASN A 60 5.04 -6.30 15.93
CA ASN A 60 5.32 -5.51 17.12
C ASN A 60 4.86 -4.06 16.88
N PRO A 61 3.90 -3.51 17.65
CA PRO A 61 3.45 -2.13 17.48
C PRO A 61 4.55 -1.08 17.67
N SER A 62 5.65 -1.44 18.36
CA SER A 62 6.81 -0.56 18.54
C SER A 62 7.71 -0.49 17.31
N ASP A 63 7.60 -1.43 16.36
CA ASP A 63 8.31 -1.37 15.09
C ASP A 63 7.45 -0.64 14.06
N TYR A 64 7.73 0.65 13.90
CA TYR A 64 6.97 1.50 13.00
C TYR A 64 7.10 1.11 11.53
N ASN A 65 8.17 0.39 11.14
CA ASN A 65 8.36 -0.06 9.76
C ASN A 65 7.44 -1.27 9.48
N ASP A 66 7.42 -2.25 10.37
CA ASP A 66 6.52 -3.40 10.22
C ASP A 66 5.06 -2.99 10.35
N MET A 67 4.74 -2.03 11.22
CA MET A 67 3.40 -1.43 11.26
C MET A 67 3.07 -0.69 9.95
N HIS A 68 4.03 0.01 9.34
CA HIS A 68 3.82 0.64 8.03
C HIS A 68 3.56 -0.40 6.93
N ALA A 69 4.29 -1.50 6.93
CA ALA A 69 4.07 -2.63 6.02
C ALA A 69 2.68 -3.25 6.22
N LEU A 70 2.24 -3.42 7.48
CA LEU A 70 0.90 -3.90 7.82
C LEU A 70 -0.20 -2.99 7.26
N VAL A 71 -0.06 -1.67 7.41
CA VAL A 71 -0.98 -0.68 6.83
C VAL A 71 -1.06 -0.84 5.31
N ALA A 72 0.09 -0.94 4.65
CA ALA A 72 0.15 -1.04 3.19
C ALA A 72 -0.44 -2.36 2.67
N LEU A 73 -0.20 -3.48 3.35
CA LEU A 73 -0.80 -4.78 3.02
C LEU A 73 -2.33 -4.76 3.17
N ARG A 74 -2.86 -4.17 4.23
CA ARG A 74 -4.31 -3.99 4.40
C ARG A 74 -4.90 -3.10 3.31
N GLY A 75 -4.20 -2.02 2.94
CA GLY A 75 -4.58 -1.19 1.79
C GLY A 75 -4.61 -1.97 0.47
N LEU A 76 -3.63 -2.85 0.24
CA LEU A 76 -3.57 -3.72 -0.93
C LEU A 76 -4.71 -4.74 -0.95
N ALA A 77 -5.05 -5.35 0.18
CA ALA A 77 -6.21 -6.23 0.32
C ALA A 77 -7.51 -5.50 -0.01
N GLY A 78 -7.67 -4.26 0.48
CA GLY A 78 -8.80 -3.40 0.15
C GLY A 78 -8.92 -3.14 -1.35
N ARG A 79 -7.82 -2.75 -2.02
CA ARG A 79 -7.80 -2.55 -3.48
C ARG A 79 -8.12 -3.84 -4.27
N ALA A 80 -7.66 -4.99 -3.79
CA ALA A 80 -8.00 -6.28 -4.38
C ALA A 80 -9.51 -6.57 -4.26
N CYS A 81 -10.10 -6.31 -3.08
CA CYS A 81 -11.54 -6.43 -2.85
C CYS A 81 -12.35 -5.48 -3.76
N VAL A 82 -11.92 -4.23 -3.92
CA VAL A 82 -12.52 -3.29 -4.89
C VAL A 82 -12.49 -3.88 -6.29
N SER A 83 -11.33 -4.37 -6.72
CA SER A 83 -11.13 -4.93 -8.06
C SER A 83 -11.95 -6.20 -8.32
N GLU A 84 -12.36 -6.92 -7.27
CA GLU A 84 -13.27 -8.06 -7.33
C GLU A 84 -14.76 -7.67 -7.28
N GLY A 85 -15.10 -6.40 -7.03
CA GLY A 85 -16.47 -5.97 -6.73
C GLY A 85 -16.94 -6.29 -5.31
N SER A 86 -16.06 -6.77 -4.43
CA SER A 86 -16.32 -7.08 -3.02
C SER A 86 -16.18 -5.82 -2.16
N TRP A 87 -17.02 -4.81 -2.42
CA TRP A 87 -16.81 -3.46 -1.85
C TRP A 87 -17.02 -3.38 -0.34
N GLU A 88 -17.91 -4.21 0.23
CA GLU A 88 -18.06 -4.34 1.68
C GLU A 88 -16.75 -4.83 2.34
N ASP A 89 -16.13 -5.87 1.79
CA ASP A 89 -14.85 -6.40 2.28
C ASP A 89 -13.73 -5.37 2.14
N ALA A 90 -13.77 -4.58 1.05
CA ALA A 90 -12.78 -3.53 0.82
C ALA A 90 -12.81 -2.48 1.95
N VAL A 91 -14.00 -2.02 2.32
CA VAL A 91 -14.20 -1.07 3.43
C VAL A 91 -13.64 -1.63 4.74
N ILE A 92 -13.87 -2.90 5.05
CA ILE A 92 -13.32 -3.55 6.26
C ILE A 92 -11.79 -3.50 6.24
N HIS A 93 -11.16 -3.82 5.11
CA HIS A 93 -9.70 -3.76 4.99
C HIS A 93 -9.15 -2.32 5.07
N PHE A 94 -9.83 -1.34 4.48
CA PHE A 94 -9.44 0.08 4.59
C PHE A 94 -9.59 0.61 6.02
N GLN A 95 -10.65 0.24 6.74
CA GLN A 95 -10.81 0.59 8.16
C GLN A 95 -9.71 -0.05 9.02
N LYS A 96 -9.37 -1.32 8.77
CA LYS A 96 -8.23 -1.97 9.44
C LYS A 96 -6.91 -1.28 9.10
N ALA A 97 -6.71 -0.80 7.87
CA ALA A 97 -5.53 -0.05 7.49
C ALA A 97 -5.45 1.30 8.24
N GLN A 98 -6.58 2.01 8.33
CA GLN A 98 -6.72 3.24 9.10
C GLN A 98 -6.37 3.02 10.58
N SER A 99 -6.95 2.02 11.24
CA SER A 99 -6.66 1.74 12.65
C SER A 99 -5.19 1.41 12.88
N ALA A 100 -4.56 0.62 12.00
CA ALA A 100 -3.14 0.32 12.11
C ALA A 100 -2.25 1.56 11.89
N ALA A 101 -2.64 2.47 11.00
CA ALA A 101 -1.90 3.71 10.76
C ALA A 101 -1.99 4.67 11.97
N GLU A 102 -3.16 4.72 12.61
CA GLU A 102 -3.37 5.47 13.84
C GLU A 102 -2.57 4.89 15.02
N GLU A 103 -2.58 3.57 15.19
CA GLU A 103 -1.79 2.86 16.20
C GLU A 103 -0.28 3.09 16.01
N ASN A 104 0.19 3.02 14.76
CA ASN A 104 1.59 3.26 14.42
C ASN A 104 2.04 4.67 14.80
N LEU A 105 1.26 5.70 14.41
CA LEU A 105 1.57 7.07 14.79
C LEU A 105 1.54 7.27 16.31
N THR A 106 0.50 6.76 16.98
CA THR A 106 0.31 6.92 18.43
C THR A 106 1.44 6.27 19.22
N THR A 107 1.95 5.13 18.74
CA THR A 107 3.05 4.41 19.41
C THR A 107 4.41 5.04 19.11
N ALA A 108 4.66 5.44 17.86
CA ALA A 108 5.96 5.95 17.44
C ALA A 108 6.21 7.40 17.91
N GLU A 109 5.17 8.24 17.96
CA GLU A 109 5.31 9.68 18.22
C GLU A 109 5.97 10.01 19.58
N PRO A 110 5.58 9.39 20.72
CA PRO A 110 6.24 9.65 22.01
C PRO A 110 7.70 9.21 22.04
N PHE A 111 8.01 8.06 21.42
CA PHE A 111 9.38 7.54 21.34
C PHE A 111 10.28 8.48 20.52
N LEU A 112 9.81 8.87 19.34
CA LEU A 112 10.52 9.79 18.45
C LEU A 112 10.67 11.19 19.08
N ALA A 113 9.66 11.66 19.83
CA ALA A 113 9.75 12.92 20.57
C ALA A 113 10.84 12.88 21.65
N LYS A 114 10.95 11.77 22.39
CA LYS A 114 12.03 11.60 23.38
C LYS A 114 13.40 11.60 22.71
N THR A 115 13.60 10.79 21.68
CA THR A 115 14.88 10.72 20.95
C THR A 115 15.25 12.06 20.31
N ARG A 116 14.25 12.82 19.83
CA ARG A 116 14.45 14.19 19.35
C ARG A 116 15.02 15.09 20.43
N MET A 117 14.43 15.10 21.63
CA MET A 117 14.92 15.91 22.74
C MET A 117 16.36 15.56 23.14
N GLU A 118 16.71 14.26 23.11
CA GLU A 118 18.08 13.79 23.39
C GLU A 118 19.08 14.35 22.36
N HIS A 119 18.74 14.35 21.07
CA HIS A 119 19.59 14.94 20.02
C HIS A 119 19.66 16.46 20.10
N GLU A 120 18.57 17.15 20.40
CA GLU A 120 18.55 18.61 20.58
C GLU A 120 19.42 19.05 21.77
N LEU A 121 19.38 18.31 22.88
CA LEU A 121 20.28 18.52 24.00
C LEU A 121 21.73 18.30 23.59
N LYS A 122 22.01 17.19 22.88
CA LYS A 122 23.37 16.87 22.44
C LYS A 122 23.95 17.95 21.52
N LEU A 123 23.15 18.53 20.63
CA LEU A 123 23.57 19.64 19.78
C LEU A 123 24.00 20.85 20.60
N LYS A 124 23.20 21.25 21.59
CA LYS A 124 23.53 22.37 22.49
C LYS A 124 24.84 22.09 23.23
N GLU A 125 24.98 20.90 23.83
CA GLU A 125 26.19 20.51 24.55
C GLU A 125 27.44 20.56 23.67
N CYS A 126 27.38 20.01 22.45
CA CYS A 126 28.51 20.01 21.52
C CYS A 126 28.86 21.43 21.06
N GLN A 127 27.86 22.25 20.73
CA GLN A 127 28.06 23.64 20.31
C GLN A 127 28.68 24.49 21.42
N GLU A 128 28.20 24.36 22.66
CA GLU A 128 28.79 25.04 23.81
C GLU A 128 30.22 24.57 24.09
N ALA A 129 30.50 23.28 23.96
CA ALA A 129 31.83 22.72 24.19
C ALA A 129 32.84 23.20 23.12
N MET A 130 32.41 23.27 21.85
CA MET A 130 33.20 23.87 20.77
C MET A 130 33.44 25.37 21.01
N ALA A 131 32.40 26.12 21.39
CA ALA A 131 32.52 27.55 21.67
C ALA A 131 33.51 27.84 22.81
N LYS A 132 33.58 26.97 23.82
CA LYS A 132 34.55 27.06 24.93
C LYS A 132 35.99 26.82 24.49
N GLN A 133 36.25 25.90 23.56
CA GLN A 133 37.61 25.53 23.13
C GLN A 133 38.11 26.29 21.89
N ALA A 134 37.22 26.85 21.08
CA ALA A 134 37.55 27.59 19.87
C ALA A 134 38.54 28.75 20.09
N PRO A 135 38.36 29.62 21.11
CA PRO A 135 39.33 30.69 21.38
C PRO A 135 40.72 30.15 21.69
N ARG A 136 40.81 29.11 22.53
CA ARG A 136 42.08 28.48 22.92
C ARG A 136 42.78 27.82 21.73
N LEU A 137 42.05 27.18 20.83
CA LEU A 137 42.63 26.62 19.61
C LEU A 137 43.18 27.73 18.71
N ARG A 138 42.42 28.82 18.54
CA ARG A 138 42.82 29.97 17.72
C ARG A 138 44.08 30.64 18.26
N GLU A 139 44.16 30.87 19.56
CA GLU A 139 45.36 31.42 20.22
C GLU A 139 46.61 30.58 19.95
N ILE A 140 46.49 29.25 19.98
CA ILE A 140 47.62 28.33 19.70
C ILE A 140 47.94 28.28 18.20
N GLU A 141 46.97 28.46 17.32
CA GLU A 141 47.19 28.52 15.87
C GLU A 141 47.89 29.82 15.43
N ASP A 142 47.59 30.94 16.10
CA ASP A 142 48.13 32.26 15.80
C ASP A 142 49.51 32.51 16.46
N ALA A 143 49.94 31.66 17.40
CA ALA A 143 51.19 31.83 18.14
C ALA A 143 52.45 31.46 17.30
N PRO A 144 53.44 32.38 17.15
CA PRO A 144 54.70 32.06 16.51
C PRO A 144 55.61 31.22 17.44
N GLY A 145 56.29 30.22 16.89
CA GLY A 145 57.31 29.45 17.62
C GLY A 145 56.77 28.54 18.71
N LEU A 146 55.85 27.63 18.36
CA LEU A 146 55.22 26.70 19.29
C LEU A 146 56.20 25.75 19.98
N THR A 147 56.06 25.58 21.30
CA THR A 147 56.76 24.53 22.04
C THR A 147 56.18 23.15 21.73
N GLN A 148 56.91 22.08 22.05
CA GLN A 148 56.43 20.70 21.84
C GLN A 148 55.10 20.42 22.56
N ASP A 149 54.90 20.97 23.75
CA ASP A 149 53.65 20.79 24.50
C ASP A 149 52.49 21.59 23.90
N GLN A 150 52.75 22.78 23.37
CA GLN A 150 51.74 23.55 22.63
C GLN A 150 51.34 22.85 21.32
N MET A 151 52.28 22.19 20.63
CA MET A 151 51.96 21.37 19.45
C MET A 151 51.05 20.18 19.80
N LYS A 152 51.33 19.48 20.92
CA LYS A 152 50.48 18.38 21.41
C LYS A 152 49.08 18.88 21.77
N LEU A 153 49.00 19.99 22.51
CA LEU A 153 47.73 20.61 22.89
C LEU A 153 46.93 21.04 21.65
N ARG A 154 47.58 21.65 20.64
CA ARG A 154 46.94 21.98 19.36
C ARG A 154 46.30 20.76 18.72
N GLN A 155 47.04 19.65 18.68
CA GLN A 155 46.54 18.41 18.08
C GLN A 155 45.35 17.84 18.86
N GLN A 156 45.42 17.83 20.20
CA GLN A 156 44.30 17.41 21.05
C GLN A 156 43.05 18.27 20.84
N LEU A 157 43.21 19.60 20.78
CA LEU A 157 42.10 20.51 20.51
C LEU A 157 41.50 20.29 19.12
N LYS A 158 42.32 20.04 18.08
CA LYS A 158 41.81 19.71 16.74
C LYS A 158 41.03 18.40 16.73
N ILE A 159 41.53 17.36 17.38
CA ILE A 159 40.83 16.08 17.52
C ILE A 159 39.48 16.30 18.21
N PHE A 160 39.47 17.00 19.35
CA PHE A 160 38.26 17.35 20.06
C PHE A 160 37.25 18.11 19.18
N MET A 161 37.68 19.15 18.47
CA MET A 161 36.80 19.94 17.59
C MET A 161 36.22 19.09 16.47
N ASN A 162 37.00 18.19 15.88
CA ASN A 162 36.53 17.27 14.84
C ASN A 162 35.50 16.28 15.40
N GLU A 163 35.72 15.73 16.60
CA GLU A 163 34.77 14.85 17.27
C GLU A 163 33.44 15.55 17.58
N GLN A 164 33.50 16.79 18.08
CA GLN A 164 32.28 17.59 18.33
C GLN A 164 31.54 17.89 17.02
N GLN A 165 32.26 18.26 15.95
CA GLN A 165 31.66 18.52 14.64
C GLN A 165 30.99 17.27 14.06
N ALA A 166 31.61 16.10 14.22
CA ALA A 166 31.02 14.83 13.80
C ALA A 166 29.76 14.49 14.61
N ALA A 167 29.77 14.73 15.92
CA ALA A 167 28.60 14.54 16.78
C ALA A 167 27.45 15.49 16.41
N ILE A 168 27.75 16.75 16.07
CA ILE A 168 26.75 17.70 15.56
C ILE A 168 26.13 17.18 14.27
N ALA A 169 26.95 16.83 13.28
CA ALA A 169 26.46 16.34 11.99
C ALA A 169 25.61 15.06 12.12
N HIS A 170 25.96 14.17 13.06
CA HIS A 170 25.16 12.99 13.38
C HIS A 170 23.79 13.38 13.96
N SER A 171 23.75 14.25 14.97
CA SER A 171 22.49 14.67 15.59
C SER A 171 21.59 15.45 14.63
N GLU A 172 22.15 16.32 13.78
CA GLU A 172 21.38 17.02 12.74
C GLU A 172 20.72 16.05 11.75
N ARG A 173 21.46 15.00 11.33
CA ARG A 173 20.90 13.96 10.47
C ARG A 173 19.78 13.19 11.17
N ALA A 174 20.00 12.79 12.43
CA ALA A 174 19.01 12.07 13.21
C ALA A 174 17.71 12.87 13.39
N LEU A 175 17.81 14.18 13.65
CA LEU A 175 16.63 15.05 13.75
C LEU A 175 15.85 15.10 12.43
N LYS A 176 16.55 15.23 11.30
CA LYS A 176 15.93 15.20 9.97
C LYS A 176 15.24 13.86 9.68
N ASP A 177 15.87 12.74 10.08
CA ASP A 177 15.29 11.41 9.91
C ASP A 177 14.03 11.22 10.76
N ILE A 178 14.04 11.71 12.01
CA ILE A 178 12.86 11.71 12.90
C ILE A 178 11.70 12.48 12.28
N GLU A 179 11.95 13.69 11.77
CA GLU A 179 10.94 14.50 11.08
C GLU A 179 10.39 13.79 9.84
N GLY A 180 11.27 13.16 9.04
CA GLY A 180 10.89 12.37 7.88
C GLY A 180 10.04 11.15 8.22
N ILE A 181 10.31 10.47 9.34
CA ILE A 181 9.48 9.36 9.83
C ILE A 181 8.10 9.89 10.25
N LEU A 182 8.03 10.92 11.09
CA LEU A 182 6.77 11.49 11.57
C LEU A 182 5.89 11.99 10.43
N LEU A 183 6.49 12.64 9.42
CA LEU A 183 5.77 13.10 8.24
C LEU A 183 5.13 11.92 7.48
N ARG A 184 5.89 10.84 7.25
CA ARG A 184 5.37 9.64 6.57
C ARG A 184 4.25 8.98 7.36
N LEU A 185 4.37 8.89 8.69
CA LEU A 185 3.33 8.31 9.54
C LEU A 185 2.03 9.15 9.52
N ARG A 186 2.14 10.48 9.58
CA ARG A 186 0.99 11.38 9.48
C ARG A 186 0.32 11.30 8.11
N GLN A 187 1.09 11.27 7.03
CA GLN A 187 0.58 11.09 5.67
C GLN A 187 -0.13 9.75 5.50
N ALA A 188 0.42 8.67 6.06
CA ALA A 188 -0.21 7.36 6.03
C ALA A 188 -1.56 7.37 6.77
N LYS A 189 -1.61 7.96 7.97
CA LYS A 189 -2.85 8.14 8.73
C LYS A 189 -3.88 8.93 7.91
N GLU A 190 -3.52 10.10 7.40
CA GLU A 190 -4.42 10.95 6.62
C GLU A 190 -4.96 10.23 5.38
N THR A 191 -4.08 9.61 4.59
CA THR A 191 -4.45 8.92 3.35
C THR A 191 -5.38 7.74 3.63
N THR A 192 -5.10 6.95 4.66
CA THR A 192 -5.92 5.78 5.01
C THR A 192 -7.25 6.18 5.62
N THR A 193 -7.29 7.21 6.48
CA THR A 193 -8.55 7.78 6.99
C THR A 193 -9.43 8.27 5.85
N LYS A 194 -8.86 9.05 4.92
CA LYS A 194 -9.60 9.54 3.76
C LYS A 194 -10.12 8.39 2.90
N THR A 195 -9.27 7.42 2.56
CA THR A 195 -9.66 6.27 1.75
C THR A 195 -10.79 5.47 2.39
N ALA A 196 -10.71 5.20 3.69
CA ALA A 196 -11.76 4.48 4.42
C ALA A 196 -13.08 5.26 4.44
N ALA A 197 -13.03 6.57 4.69
CA ALA A 197 -14.20 7.44 4.69
C ALA A 197 -14.86 7.54 3.31
N ASP A 198 -14.07 7.76 2.25
CA ASP A 198 -14.55 7.90 0.88
C ASP A 198 -15.24 6.61 0.41
N TRP A 199 -14.62 5.44 0.64
CA TRP A 199 -15.22 4.16 0.27
C TRP A 199 -16.46 3.81 1.10
N GLN A 200 -16.46 4.14 2.38
CA GLN A 200 -17.64 3.96 3.23
C GLN A 200 -18.81 4.83 2.77
N ALA A 201 -18.55 6.10 2.47
CA ALA A 201 -19.56 7.04 1.96
C ALA A 201 -20.07 6.59 0.58
N PHE A 202 -19.18 6.16 -0.31
CA PHE A 202 -19.54 5.64 -1.62
C PHE A 202 -20.46 4.42 -1.52
N LEU A 203 -20.14 3.46 -0.63
CA LEU A 203 -20.97 2.27 -0.41
C LEU A 203 -22.35 2.61 0.18
N VAL A 204 -22.42 3.62 1.05
CA VAL A 204 -23.69 4.11 1.61
C VAL A 204 -24.54 4.76 0.51
N ALA A 205 -23.92 5.58 -0.33
CA ALA A 205 -24.60 6.22 -1.47
C ALA A 205 -25.11 5.18 -2.48
N GLU A 206 -24.33 4.15 -2.80
CA GLU A 206 -24.75 3.05 -3.68
C GLU A 206 -26.01 2.36 -3.13
N LYS A 207 -26.05 2.08 -1.83
CA LYS A 207 -27.21 1.45 -1.17
C LYS A 207 -28.44 2.36 -1.14
N ALA A 208 -28.25 3.66 -0.97
CA ALA A 208 -29.33 4.63 -1.06
C ALA A 208 -29.89 4.69 -2.49
N GLU A 209 -29.03 4.76 -3.51
CA GLU A 209 -29.43 4.76 -4.92
C GLU A 209 -30.17 3.48 -5.28
N MET A 210 -29.69 2.31 -4.84
CA MET A 210 -30.39 1.03 -5.02
C MET A 210 -31.81 1.06 -4.45
N THR A 211 -32.02 1.74 -3.32
CA THR A 211 -33.34 1.87 -2.70
C THR A 211 -34.22 2.85 -3.48
N GLU A 212 -33.67 3.98 -3.91
CA GLU A 212 -34.36 5.02 -4.67
C GLU A 212 -34.91 4.51 -6.02
N VAL A 213 -34.13 3.71 -6.75
CA VAL A 213 -34.54 3.16 -8.05
C VAL A 213 -35.43 1.92 -7.93
N GLY A 214 -35.84 1.55 -6.72
CA GLY A 214 -36.79 0.46 -6.48
C GLY A 214 -36.17 -0.93 -6.37
N GLY A 215 -34.88 -1.04 -6.08
CA GLY A 215 -34.19 -2.28 -5.74
C GLY A 215 -32.96 -2.60 -6.60
N VAL A 216 -32.39 -3.78 -6.36
CA VAL A 216 -31.13 -4.22 -6.97
C VAL A 216 -31.25 -4.41 -8.49
N THR A 217 -32.30 -5.06 -8.98
CA THR A 217 -32.44 -5.34 -10.43
C THR A 217 -32.56 -4.06 -11.28
N PRO A 218 -33.43 -3.07 -10.95
CA PRO A 218 -33.46 -1.79 -11.67
C PRO A 218 -32.13 -1.04 -11.60
N PHE A 219 -31.47 -1.05 -10.44
CA PHE A 219 -30.16 -0.44 -10.25
C PHE A 219 -29.11 -1.08 -11.18
N VAL A 220 -29.01 -2.41 -11.18
CA VAL A 220 -28.03 -3.14 -12.00
C VAL A 220 -28.28 -2.88 -13.49
N ALA A 221 -29.53 -2.89 -13.95
CA ALA A 221 -29.87 -2.59 -15.34
C ALA A 221 -29.44 -1.17 -15.74
N GLY A 222 -29.72 -0.16 -14.89
CA GLY A 222 -29.32 1.22 -15.15
C GLY A 222 -27.80 1.41 -15.18
N LYS A 223 -27.09 0.85 -14.20
CA LYS A 223 -25.62 0.95 -14.11
C LYS A 223 -24.90 0.16 -15.19
N LEU A 224 -25.45 -0.97 -15.62
CA LEU A 224 -24.86 -1.76 -16.70
C LEU A 224 -24.73 -0.92 -17.98
N GLU A 225 -25.77 -0.19 -18.36
CA GLU A 225 -25.74 0.67 -19.55
C GLU A 225 -24.78 1.85 -19.39
N GLN A 226 -24.69 2.42 -18.18
CA GLN A 226 -23.68 3.45 -17.87
C GLN A 226 -22.26 2.90 -18.06
N VAL A 227 -21.93 1.73 -17.51
CA VAL A 227 -20.57 1.16 -17.60
C VAL A 227 -20.23 0.73 -19.04
N LYS A 228 -21.21 0.26 -19.82
CA LYS A 228 -21.00 -0.08 -21.25
C LYS A 228 -20.65 1.15 -22.09
N THR A 229 -21.32 2.28 -21.84
CA THR A 229 -21.20 3.50 -22.66
C THR A 229 -20.08 4.44 -22.20
N ASP A 230 -19.59 4.26 -20.97
CA ASP A 230 -18.52 5.08 -20.40
C ASP A 230 -17.13 4.61 -20.87
N ASP A 231 -16.80 4.90 -22.13
CA ASP A 231 -15.48 4.60 -22.72
C ASP A 231 -14.38 5.56 -22.28
N ALA A 232 -14.74 6.66 -21.60
CA ALA A 232 -13.79 7.61 -21.03
C ALA A 232 -13.12 7.05 -19.76
N ARG A 233 -13.80 6.16 -19.01
CA ARG A 233 -13.21 5.55 -17.81
C ARG A 233 -12.16 4.50 -18.13
N PRO A 234 -11.07 4.44 -17.33
CA PRO A 234 -10.08 3.37 -17.43
C PRO A 234 -10.70 1.98 -17.33
N ARG A 235 -10.22 1.06 -18.16
CA ARG A 235 -10.67 -0.35 -18.19
C ARG A 235 -10.69 -1.02 -16.80
N PRO A 236 -9.69 -0.86 -15.91
CA PRO A 236 -9.71 -1.49 -14.58
C PRO A 236 -10.88 -1.02 -13.71
N GLU A 237 -11.23 0.26 -13.77
CA GLU A 237 -12.36 0.82 -13.01
C GLU A 237 -13.69 0.28 -13.53
N ARG A 238 -13.87 0.25 -14.86
CA ARG A 238 -15.04 -0.36 -15.49
C ARG A 238 -15.17 -1.84 -15.13
N LEU A 239 -14.06 -2.58 -15.12
CA LEU A 239 -14.03 -3.99 -14.74
C LEU A 239 -14.39 -4.21 -13.27
N SER A 240 -13.87 -3.39 -12.35
CA SER A 240 -14.22 -3.41 -10.93
C SER A 240 -15.73 -3.19 -10.74
N TYR A 241 -16.29 -2.18 -11.41
CA TYR A 241 -17.72 -1.88 -11.33
C TYR A 241 -18.58 -2.99 -11.96
N ALA A 242 -18.20 -3.52 -13.12
CA ALA A 242 -18.91 -4.64 -13.75
C ALA A 242 -18.91 -5.89 -12.84
N ARG A 243 -17.80 -6.17 -12.15
CA ARG A 243 -17.74 -7.25 -11.14
C ARG A 243 -18.62 -6.98 -9.92
N ARG A 244 -18.74 -5.72 -9.49
CA ARG A 244 -19.69 -5.32 -8.44
C ARG A 244 -21.12 -5.63 -8.87
N LEU A 245 -21.52 -5.20 -10.07
CA LEU A 245 -22.85 -5.49 -10.62
C LEU A 245 -23.12 -7.00 -10.69
N LEU A 246 -22.11 -7.80 -11.07
CA LEU A 246 -22.24 -9.25 -11.12
C LEU A 246 -22.44 -9.86 -9.73
N LYS A 247 -21.82 -9.29 -8.69
CA LYS A 247 -22.04 -9.74 -7.30
C LYS A 247 -23.42 -9.37 -6.78
N LEU A 248 -23.93 -8.20 -7.18
CA LEU A 248 -25.28 -7.75 -6.82
C LEU A 248 -26.36 -8.60 -7.51
N GLU A 249 -26.16 -8.98 -8.78
CA GLU A 249 -27.08 -9.82 -9.55
C GLU A 249 -26.36 -10.94 -10.31
N PRO A 250 -25.99 -12.06 -9.63
CA PRO A 250 -25.18 -13.13 -10.23
C PRO A 250 -25.83 -13.85 -11.42
N ALA A 251 -27.16 -13.81 -11.52
CA ALA A 251 -27.90 -14.43 -12.61
C ALA A 251 -27.96 -13.57 -13.89
N ASN A 252 -27.49 -12.32 -13.84
CA ASN A 252 -27.57 -11.39 -14.97
C ASN A 252 -26.52 -11.73 -16.04
N LYS A 253 -26.97 -12.33 -17.14
CA LYS A 253 -26.10 -12.74 -18.26
C LYS A 253 -25.44 -11.55 -18.95
N ASP A 254 -26.10 -10.40 -19.03
CA ASP A 254 -25.55 -9.24 -19.73
C ASP A 254 -24.37 -8.64 -18.96
N VAL A 255 -24.46 -8.62 -17.62
CA VAL A 255 -23.33 -8.23 -16.75
C VAL A 255 -22.17 -9.22 -16.88
N LEU A 256 -22.45 -10.53 -16.91
CA LEU A 256 -21.43 -11.55 -17.10
C LEU A 256 -20.70 -11.38 -18.45
N ARG A 257 -21.43 -11.11 -19.54
CA ARG A 257 -20.84 -10.82 -20.86
C ARG A 257 -19.95 -9.58 -20.81
N LEU A 258 -20.40 -8.50 -20.16
CA LEU A 258 -19.59 -7.29 -19.97
C LEU A 258 -18.27 -7.60 -19.23
N VAL A 259 -18.33 -8.36 -18.12
CA VAL A 259 -17.13 -8.76 -17.37
C VAL A 259 -16.17 -9.58 -18.25
N ASN A 260 -16.67 -10.53 -19.02
CA ASN A 260 -15.85 -11.34 -19.92
C ASN A 260 -15.22 -10.51 -21.04
N GLY A 261 -16.00 -9.61 -21.67
CA GLY A 261 -15.50 -8.66 -22.67
C GLY A 261 -14.41 -7.75 -22.12
N LEU A 262 -14.62 -7.18 -20.91
CA LEU A 262 -13.61 -6.37 -20.23
C LEU A 262 -12.39 -7.18 -19.77
N LEU A 263 -12.46 -8.52 -19.71
CA LEU A 263 -11.30 -9.39 -19.48
C LEU A 263 -10.62 -9.85 -20.78
N GLY A 264 -11.22 -9.56 -21.95
CA GLY A 264 -10.73 -10.06 -23.24
C GLY A 264 -10.91 -11.57 -23.40
N LYS A 265 -11.88 -12.17 -22.68
CA LYS A 265 -12.26 -13.57 -22.88
C LYS A 265 -13.23 -13.62 -24.05
N GLU A 266 -12.85 -14.29 -25.14
CA GLU A 266 -13.74 -14.51 -26.28
C GLU A 266 -15.00 -15.26 -25.83
N GLU A 267 -16.16 -14.82 -26.30
CA GLU A 267 -17.39 -15.58 -26.15
C GLU A 267 -17.33 -16.81 -27.05
N ASP A 268 -17.55 -18.00 -26.49
CA ASP A 268 -17.98 -19.14 -27.29
C ASP A 268 -19.29 -18.73 -27.98
N ALA A 269 -19.21 -18.50 -29.30
CA ALA A 269 -20.36 -18.12 -30.11
C ALA A 269 -21.52 -19.09 -29.83
N GLU A 270 -22.70 -18.55 -29.51
CA GLU A 270 -23.90 -19.36 -29.33
C GLU A 270 -24.03 -20.35 -30.50
N PRO A 271 -24.27 -21.65 -30.25
CA PRO A 271 -24.41 -22.62 -31.32
C PRO A 271 -25.57 -22.17 -32.20
N VAL A 272 -25.23 -21.74 -33.42
CA VAL A 272 -26.20 -21.38 -34.46
C VAL A 272 -27.16 -22.55 -34.60
N LYS A 273 -28.39 -22.38 -34.12
CA LYS A 273 -29.44 -23.41 -34.26
C LYS A 273 -29.51 -23.79 -35.75
N PRO A 274 -29.38 -25.07 -36.12
CA PRO A 274 -29.40 -25.47 -37.51
C PRO A 274 -30.74 -25.05 -38.14
N LYS A 275 -30.66 -24.26 -39.22
CA LYS A 275 -31.82 -23.88 -40.03
C LYS A 275 -32.57 -25.16 -40.41
N LYS A 276 -33.83 -25.28 -39.98
CA LYS A 276 -34.73 -26.36 -40.42
C LYS A 276 -34.76 -26.36 -41.95
N LYS A 277 -34.27 -27.44 -42.56
CA LYS A 277 -34.41 -27.68 -44.01
C LYS A 277 -35.90 -27.66 -44.35
N ALA A 278 -36.30 -26.73 -45.22
CA ALA A 278 -37.65 -26.69 -45.76
C ALA A 278 -37.95 -28.01 -46.49
N LYS A 279 -39.07 -28.65 -46.13
CA LYS A 279 -39.61 -29.81 -46.85
C LYS A 279 -39.92 -29.39 -48.29
N LYS A 280 -39.28 -30.03 -49.28
CA LYS A 280 -39.72 -29.95 -50.68
C LYS A 280 -41.13 -30.55 -50.80
N PRO A 281 -42.06 -29.91 -51.52
CA PRO A 281 -43.36 -30.50 -51.80
C PRO A 281 -43.21 -31.67 -52.77
N ALA A 282 -43.99 -32.73 -52.53
CA ALA A 282 -44.05 -33.90 -53.41
C ALA A 282 -44.62 -33.51 -54.79
N PRO A 283 -44.09 -34.06 -55.89
CA PRO A 283 -44.66 -33.83 -57.21
C PRO A 283 -46.03 -34.51 -57.30
N LYS A 284 -47.03 -33.75 -57.76
CA LYS A 284 -48.34 -34.30 -58.12
C LYS A 284 -48.28 -34.89 -59.53
N LYS A 285 -48.65 -36.17 -59.60
CA LYS A 285 -49.05 -37.00 -60.76
C LYS A 285 -48.10 -37.07 -61.95
#